data_AF-A0A9X3LB85-F1
#
_entry.id   AF-A0A9X3LB85-F1
#
_cell.length_a   1.000
_cell.length_b   1.000
_cell.length_c   1.000
_cell.angle_alpha   90.00
_cell.angle_beta   90.00
_cell.angle_gamma   90.00
#
_symmetry.space_group_name_H-M   'P 1'
#
loop_
_entity.id
_entity.type
_entity.pdbx_description
1 polymer ?
#
loop_
_entity_poly.entity_id
_entity_poly.type
_entity_poly.pdbx_seq_one_letter_code
_entity_poly.pdbx_strand_id
1 'polypeptide(L)'
;MKNSNGFSWPETILSLSITFLIATTILPLLSNMMVQLEDQKRRYHTSLVLYEVAKTYTFESISTGVMYIEKVPYSYEIDNENICINYEGMREVQLKCVPLIK
;
A
#
# COMPACT_ATOMS: atom_id res chain seq x y z
N MET A 1 -44.29 -13.57 40.04
CA MET A 1 -43.76 -14.42 38.95
C MET A 1 -43.99 -13.67 37.64
N LYS A 2 -43.00 -12.88 37.19
CA LYS A 2 -43.18 -12.00 36.03
C LYS A 2 -42.62 -12.69 34.79
N ASN A 3 -43.53 -13.12 33.94
CA ASN A 3 -43.29 -13.67 32.62
C ASN A 3 -42.62 -12.60 31.72
N SER A 4 -41.33 -12.73 31.45
CA SER A 4 -40.61 -11.90 30.47
C SER A 4 -40.42 -12.70 29.17
N ASN A 5 -41.49 -12.78 28.38
CA ASN A 5 -41.46 -13.25 26.98
C ASN A 5 -40.91 -12.16 26.04
N GLY A 6 -39.74 -11.63 26.36
CA GLY A 6 -39.02 -10.62 25.57
C GLY A 6 -37.56 -10.58 25.98
N PHE A 7 -36.66 -10.25 25.04
CA PHE A 7 -35.22 -10.11 25.29
C PHE A 7 -35.01 -9.29 26.57
N SER A 8 -34.43 -9.93 27.58
CA SER A 8 -34.14 -9.29 28.85
C SER A 8 -33.02 -8.25 28.63
N TRP A 9 -33.13 -7.10 29.32
CA TRP A 9 -32.24 -5.95 29.12
C TRP A 9 -30.74 -6.28 29.19
N PRO A 10 -30.26 -7.09 30.15
CA PRO A 10 -28.89 -7.59 30.18
C PRO A 10 -28.42 -8.25 28.90
N GLU A 11 -29.26 -9.07 28.26
CA GLU A 11 -28.93 -9.82 27.04
C GLU A 11 -28.77 -8.88 25.85
N THR A 12 -29.62 -7.85 25.75
CA THR A 12 -29.48 -6.80 24.72
C THR A 12 -28.19 -6.00 24.91
N ILE A 13 -27.84 -5.62 26.14
CA ILE A 13 -26.62 -4.87 26.45
C ILE A 13 -25.37 -5.72 26.16
N LEU A 14 -25.40 -7.01 26.52
CA LEU A 14 -24.32 -7.94 26.25
C LEU A 14 -24.13 -8.12 24.74
N SER A 15 -25.21 -8.36 24.00
CA SER A 15 -25.17 -8.52 22.55
C SER A 15 -24.61 -7.27 21.88
N LEU A 16 -25.08 -6.08 22.27
CA LEU A 16 -24.60 -4.81 21.74
C LEU A 16 -23.10 -4.61 22.04
N SER A 17 -22.66 -4.94 23.25
CA SER A 17 -21.26 -4.83 23.67
C SER A 17 -20.35 -5.74 22.84
N ILE A 18 -20.77 -6.98 22.60
CA ILE A 18 -20.05 -7.92 21.73
C ILE A 18 -19.98 -7.37 20.30
N THR A 19 -21.08 -6.85 19.76
CA THR A 19 -21.09 -6.23 18.42
C THR A 19 -20.12 -5.05 18.34
N PHE A 20 -20.08 -4.19 19.37
CA PHE A 20 -19.12 -3.09 19.41
C PHE A 20 -17.67 -3.56 19.49
N LEU A 21 -17.36 -4.57 20.29
CA LEU A 21 -16.00 -5.14 20.36
C LEU A 21 -15.58 -5.72 19.00
N ILE A 22 -16.48 -6.43 18.32
CA ILE A 22 -16.21 -6.99 17.00
C ILE A 22 -16.01 -5.86 15.97
N ALA A 23 -16.89 -4.86 15.93
CA ALA A 23 -16.77 -3.74 15.01
C ALA A 23 -15.46 -2.97 15.24
N THR A 24 -15.15 -2.63 16.49
CA THR A 24 -13.94 -1.86 16.85
C THR A 24 -12.63 -2.62 16.60
N THR A 25 -12.65 -3.94 16.49
CA THR A 25 -11.48 -4.75 16.12
C THR A 25 -11.37 -4.97 14.60
N ILE A 26 -12.49 -5.16 13.90
CA ILE A 26 -12.50 -5.35 12.45
C ILE A 26 -12.10 -4.06 11.71
N LEU A 27 -12.61 -2.90 12.13
CA LEU A 27 -12.29 -1.62 11.48
C LEU A 27 -10.76 -1.35 11.39
N PRO A 28 -10.00 -1.37 12.50
CA PRO A 28 -8.56 -1.13 12.45
C PRO A 28 -7.81 -2.24 11.71
N LEU A 29 -8.29 -3.49 11.76
CA LEU A 29 -7.70 -4.58 10.99
C LEU A 29 -7.80 -4.32 9.48
N LEU A 30 -9.00 -3.99 9.00
CA LEU A 30 -9.24 -3.70 7.59
C LEU A 30 -8.43 -2.48 7.12
N SER A 31 -8.37 -1.43 7.94
CA SER A 31 -7.56 -0.25 7.64
C SER A 31 -6.08 -0.60 7.47
N ASN A 32 -5.50 -1.42 8.36
CA ASN A 32 -4.12 -1.86 8.24
C ASN A 32 -3.89 -2.72 6.99
N MET A 33 -4.83 -3.61 6.66
CA MET A 33 -4.74 -4.44 5.46
C MET A 33 -4.79 -3.61 4.17
N MET A 34 -5.64 -2.59 4.11
CA MET A 34 -5.70 -1.69 2.95
C MET A 34 -4.36 -0.98 2.73
N VAL A 35 -3.76 -0.42 3.79
CA VAL A 35 -2.45 0.23 3.70
C VAL A 35 -1.37 -0.75 3.23
N GLN A 36 -1.37 -1.98 3.72
CA GLN A 36 -0.42 -3.01 3.29
C GLN A 36 -0.58 -3.39 1.82
N LEU A 37 -1.81 -3.54 1.34
CA LEU A 37 -2.09 -3.84 -0.06
C LEU A 37 -1.67 -2.71 -0.98
N GLU A 38 -1.94 -1.46 -0.60
CA GLU A 38 -1.50 -0.30 -1.38
C GLU A 38 0.04 -0.21 -1.40
N ASP A 39 0.71 -0.45 -0.28
CA ASP A 39 2.19 -0.50 -0.24
C ASP A 39 2.73 -1.60 -1.15
N GLN A 40 2.15 -2.80 -1.10
CA GLN A 40 2.55 -3.91 -1.97
C GLN A 40 2.33 -3.59 -3.45
N LYS A 41 1.21 -2.94 -3.79
CA LYS A 41 0.93 -2.45 -5.14
C LYS A 41 1.99 -1.44 -5.59
N ARG A 42 2.37 -0.48 -4.75
CA ARG A 42 3.44 0.50 -5.06
C ARG A 42 4.79 -0.18 -5.30
N ARG A 43 5.13 -1.20 -4.49
CA ARG A 43 6.36 -1.99 -4.69
C ARG A 43 6.36 -2.73 -6.02
N TYR A 44 5.22 -3.30 -6.43
CA TYR A 44 5.08 -3.93 -7.74
C TYR A 44 5.27 -2.93 -8.88
N HIS A 45 4.60 -1.77 -8.83
CA HIS A 45 4.78 -0.71 -9.82
C HIS A 45 6.21 -0.21 -9.89
N THR A 46 6.89 -0.07 -8.75
CA THR A 46 8.31 0.30 -8.72
C THR A 46 9.16 -0.71 -9.48
N SER A 47 8.91 -2.02 -9.31
CA SER A 47 9.60 -3.06 -10.07
C SER A 47 9.31 -2.99 -11.58
N LEU A 48 8.09 -2.61 -11.97
CA LEU A 48 7.73 -2.40 -13.36
C LEU A 48 8.46 -1.20 -13.97
N VAL A 49 8.52 -0.07 -13.26
CA VAL A 49 9.30 1.11 -13.68
C VAL A 49 10.79 0.76 -13.77
N LEU A 50 11.35 0.02 -12.80
CA LEU A 50 12.75 -0.43 -12.85
C LEU A 50 13.05 -1.21 -14.13
N TYR A 51 12.18 -2.15 -14.49
CA TYR A 51 12.33 -2.95 -15.70
C TYR A 51 12.28 -2.07 -16.96
N GLU A 52 11.29 -1.18 -17.06
CA GLU A 52 11.12 -0.33 -18.23
C GLU A 52 12.27 0.69 -18.36
N VAL A 53 12.74 1.25 -17.24
CA VAL A 53 13.90 2.17 -17.21
C VAL A 53 15.18 1.43 -17.61
N ALA A 54 15.42 0.21 -17.11
CA ALA A 54 16.57 -0.58 -17.51
C ALA A 54 16.55 -0.89 -19.02
N LYS A 55 15.35 -1.20 -19.56
CA LYS A 55 15.14 -1.40 -20.99
C LYS A 55 15.47 -0.12 -21.77
N THR A 56 14.83 0.99 -21.45
CA THR A 56 15.01 2.27 -22.16
C THR A 56 16.44 2.80 -22.06
N TYR A 57 17.11 2.65 -20.92
CA TYR A 57 18.52 3.04 -20.77
C TYR A 57 19.42 2.28 -21.75
N THR A 58 19.17 0.98 -21.96
CA THR A 58 19.93 0.14 -22.89
C THR A 58 19.76 0.59 -24.35
N PHE A 59 18.58 1.11 -24.73
CA PHE A 59 18.29 1.51 -26.12
C PHE A 59 18.53 3.00 -26.42
N GLU A 60 18.20 3.89 -25.48
CA GLU A 60 18.13 5.34 -25.70
C GLU A 60 19.12 6.14 -24.83
N SER A 61 19.84 5.49 -23.91
CA SER A 61 20.78 6.13 -22.96
C SER A 61 20.16 7.22 -22.08
N ILE A 62 18.83 7.20 -21.89
CA ILE A 62 18.13 8.13 -21.01
C ILE A 62 18.37 7.71 -19.56
N SER A 63 19.05 8.55 -18.79
CA SER A 63 19.42 8.28 -17.40
C SER A 63 18.45 8.86 -16.38
N THR A 64 17.57 9.79 -16.75
CA THR A 64 16.62 10.42 -15.80
C THR A 64 15.26 10.60 -16.44
N GLY A 65 14.21 10.65 -15.61
CA GLY A 65 12.87 10.92 -16.08
C GLY A 65 11.78 10.68 -15.04
N VAL A 66 10.54 10.78 -15.49
CA VAL A 66 9.36 10.49 -14.67
C VAL A 66 8.44 9.57 -15.45
N MET A 67 8.04 8.46 -14.83
CA MET A 67 7.05 7.54 -15.36
C MET A 67 5.77 7.62 -14.54
N TYR A 68 4.62 7.70 -15.21
CA TYR A 68 3.32 7.71 -14.54
C TYR A 68 2.69 6.33 -14.61
N ILE A 69 2.44 5.72 -13.45
CA ILE A 69 1.61 4.52 -13.35
C ILE A 69 0.39 4.88 -12.54
N GLU A 70 -0.80 4.73 -13.15
CA GLU A 70 -2.08 5.06 -12.52
C GLU A 70 -2.12 6.48 -11.93
N LYS A 71 -1.59 7.47 -12.68
CA LYS A 71 -1.49 8.89 -12.29
C LYS A 71 -0.52 9.17 -11.14
N VAL A 72 0.26 8.19 -10.67
CA VAL A 72 1.30 8.42 -9.67
C VAL A 72 2.65 8.58 -10.34
N PRO A 73 3.40 9.65 -10.04
CA PRO A 73 4.72 9.87 -10.61
C PRO A 73 5.76 9.00 -9.92
N TYR A 74 6.57 8.32 -10.72
CA TYR A 74 7.76 7.60 -10.33
C TYR A 74 8.94 8.30 -10.99
N SER A 75 9.67 9.10 -10.22
CA SER A 75 10.86 9.78 -10.72
C SER A 75 12.03 8.82 -10.64
N TYR A 76 12.78 8.67 -11.72
CA TYR A 76 13.93 7.79 -11.75
C TYR A 76 15.19 8.53 -12.16
N GLU A 77 16.31 8.08 -11.61
CA GLU A 77 17.65 8.53 -11.93
C GLU A 77 18.58 7.33 -11.95
N ILE A 78 19.44 7.31 -12.96
CA ILE A 78 20.51 6.35 -13.13
C ILE A 78 21.81 7.07 -12.80
N ASP A 79 22.38 6.71 -11.65
CA ASP A 79 23.68 7.22 -11.21
C ASP A 79 24.59 6.05 -10.86
N ASN A 80 25.85 6.14 -11.32
CA ASN A 80 26.92 5.24 -10.91
C ASN A 80 26.56 3.74 -10.96
N GLU A 81 25.98 3.29 -12.10
CA GLU A 81 25.49 1.92 -12.32
C GLU A 81 24.35 1.48 -11.37
N ASN A 82 23.59 2.41 -10.79
CA ASN A 82 22.39 2.12 -10.01
C ASN A 82 21.17 2.85 -10.60
N ILE A 83 20.04 2.16 -10.63
CA ILE A 83 18.74 2.75 -10.94
C ILE A 83 18.04 3.06 -9.62
N CYS A 84 17.83 4.33 -9.34
CA CYS A 84 17.10 4.82 -8.18
C CYS A 84 15.73 5.33 -8.60
N ILE A 85 14.67 4.86 -7.92
CA ILE A 85 13.30 5.30 -8.13
C ILE A 85 12.77 5.94 -6.86
N ASN A 86 12.28 7.16 -7.01
CA ASN A 86 11.61 7.94 -6.00
C ASN A 86 10.10 8.00 -6.28
N TYR A 87 9.28 7.68 -5.28
CA TYR A 87 7.82 7.70 -5.40
C TYR A 87 7.14 8.02 -4.07
N GLU A 88 5.91 8.52 -4.16
CA GLU A 88 5.07 8.76 -2.99
C GLU A 88 4.50 7.43 -2.46
N GLY A 89 4.98 7.00 -1.30
CA GLY A 89 4.42 5.87 -0.57
C GLY A 89 3.20 6.28 0.26
N MET A 90 2.54 5.31 0.89
CA MET A 90 1.33 5.55 1.69
C MET A 90 1.57 6.33 2.99
N ARG A 91 2.81 6.35 3.48
CA ARG A 91 3.21 6.99 4.74
C ARG A 91 4.27 8.06 4.54
N GLU A 92 5.20 7.80 3.64
CA GLU A 92 6.36 8.64 3.37
C GLU A 92 6.82 8.44 1.93
N VAL A 93 7.65 9.37 1.47
CA VAL A 93 8.36 9.25 0.21
C VAL A 93 9.34 8.07 0.30
N GLN A 94 9.31 7.21 -0.71
CA GLN A 94 10.11 6.00 -0.77
C GLN A 94 11.15 6.12 -1.89
N LEU A 95 12.39 5.75 -1.55
CA LEU A 95 13.51 5.66 -2.48
C LEU A 95 13.94 4.19 -2.59
N LYS A 96 13.93 3.64 -3.80
CA LYS A 96 14.43 2.29 -4.08
C LYS A 96 15.54 2.34 -5.11
N CYS A 97 16.74 1.96 -4.70
CA CYS A 97 17.89 1.85 -5.59
C CYS A 97 18.26 0.37 -5.79
N VAL A 98 18.56 0.00 -7.04
CA VAL A 98 19.06 -1.32 -7.41
C VAL A 98 20.21 -1.18 -8.41
N PRO A 99 21.19 -2.10 -8.42
CA PRO A 99 22.24 -2.07 -9.42
C PRO A 99 21.67 -2.32 -10.81
N LEU A 100 22.21 -1.64 -11.82
CA LEU A 100 21.98 -1.94 -13.21
C LEU A 100 22.54 -3.33 -13.52
N ILE A 101 21.65 -4.23 -13.92
CA ILE A 101 22.04 -5.55 -14.41
C ILE A 101 22.49 -5.34 -15.87
N LYS A 102 23.79 -5.47 -16.11
CA LYS A 102 24.41 -5.48 -17.44
C LYS A 102 24.10 -6.78 -18.19
#